data_AF-A0A350TI57-F1
#
_entry.id   AF-A0A350TI57-F1
#
_cell.length_a   1.000
_cell.length_b   1.000
_cell.length_c   1.000
_cell.angle_alpha   90.00
_cell.angle_beta   90.00
_cell.angle_gamma   90.00
#
_symmetry.space_group_name_H-M   'P 1'
#
loop_
_entity.id
_entity.type
_entity.pdbx_description
1 polymer ?
#
loop_
_entity_poly.entity_id
_entity_poly.type
_entity_poly.pdbx_seq_one_letter_code
_entity_poly.pdbx_strand_id
1 'polypeptide(L)'
;MAEEIIFSRPADEISCIIGNLFSAITPPCDLRRSTDLVICGMTHAQNYGTLTVKSDCCIFIGEPEDLAAVLNGQCLERKCRHGR
;
A
#
# COMPACT_ATOMS: atom_id res chain seq x y z
N MET A 1 5.97 -1.87 -15.29
CA MET A 1 4.94 -0.92 -15.80
C MET A 1 3.93 -0.72 -14.68
N ALA A 2 3.37 0.49 -14.52
CA ALA A 2 2.36 0.71 -13.48
C ALA A 2 1.03 0.04 -13.85
N GLU A 3 0.49 -0.75 -12.92
CA GLU A 3 -0.74 -1.51 -13.06
C GLU A 3 -1.69 -1.18 -11.92
N GLU A 4 -3.00 -1.34 -12.17
CA GLU A 4 -4.03 -1.24 -11.14
C GLU A 4 -4.30 -2.63 -10.57
N ILE A 5 -4.02 -2.80 -9.28
CA ILE A 5 -4.22 -4.05 -8.55
C ILE A 5 -5.25 -3.84 -7.45
N ILE A 6 -6.32 -4.63 -7.50
CA ILE A 6 -7.38 -4.63 -6.50
C ILE A 6 -7.17 -5.82 -5.57
N PHE A 7 -7.11 -5.57 -4.26
CA PHE A 7 -6.96 -6.63 -3.27
C PHE A 7 -7.78 -6.32 -2.01
N SER A 8 -8.12 -7.37 -1.26
CA SER A 8 -8.81 -7.24 0.03
C SER A 8 -8.01 -7.98 1.10
N ARG A 9 -7.71 -7.28 2.20
CA ARG A 9 -6.98 -7.78 3.37
C ARG A 9 -7.64 -7.28 4.66
N PRO A 10 -7.46 -7.98 5.79
CA PRO A 10 -7.92 -7.49 7.09
C PRO A 10 -7.34 -6.12 7.41
N ALA A 11 -8.10 -5.26 8.09
CA ALA A 11 -7.66 -3.90 8.44
C ALA A 11 -6.34 -3.87 9.24
N ASP A 12 -6.08 -4.90 10.06
CA ASP A 12 -4.82 -5.07 10.80
C ASP A 12 -3.61 -5.21 9.86
N GLU A 13 -3.78 -5.91 8.74
CA GLU A 13 -2.72 -6.09 7.73
C GLU A 13 -2.55 -4.84 6.86
N ILE A 14 -3.61 -4.06 6.62
CA ILE A 14 -3.52 -2.83 5.81
C ILE A 14 -2.50 -1.85 6.38
N SER A 15 -2.46 -1.69 7.70
CA SER A 15 -1.47 -0.83 8.35
C SER A 15 -0.05 -1.33 8.10
N CYS A 16 0.19 -2.64 8.24
CA CYS A 16 1.49 -3.24 7.94
C CYS A 16 1.82 -3.08 6.44
N ILE A 17 0.86 -3.24 5.51
CA ILE A 17 1.07 -3.07 4.07
C ILE A 17 1.49 -1.65 3.74
N ILE A 18 0.80 -0.63 4.27
CA ILE A 18 1.14 0.78 4.04
C ILE A 18 2.58 1.06 4.48
N GLY A 19 2.95 0.61 5.68
CA GLY A 19 4.29 0.85 6.24
C GLY A 19 5.42 0.09 5.53
N ASN A 20 5.16 -1.09 4.96
CA ASN A 20 6.16 -1.86 4.24
C ASN A 20 6.21 -1.51 2.74
N LEU A 21 5.16 -0.89 2.19
CA LEU A 21 5.08 -0.54 0.77
C LEU A 21 5.77 0.78 0.47
N PHE A 22 5.52 1.81 1.27
CA PHE A 22 6.00 3.16 1.03
C PHE A 22 7.22 3.51 1.87
N SER A 23 8.31 3.89 1.18
CA SER A 23 9.52 4.46 1.79
C SER A 23 9.36 5.95 2.09
N ALA A 24 8.59 6.67 1.26
CA ALA A 24 8.26 8.07 1.46
C ALA A 24 6.84 8.36 0.99
N ILE A 25 6.06 9.10 1.79
CA ILE A 25 4.69 9.49 1.47
C ILE A 25 4.69 10.93 0.93
N THR A 26 3.98 11.17 -0.15
CA THR A 26 3.75 12.48 -0.74
C THR A 26 2.31 12.95 -0.47
N PRO A 27 2.10 14.27 -0.26
CA PRO A 27 0.75 14.80 -0.08
C PRO A 27 -0.06 14.60 -1.37
N PRO A 28 -1.32 14.15 -1.27
CA PRO A 28 -2.19 13.92 -2.43
C PRO A 28 -2.77 15.25 -2.95
N CYS A 29 -1.90 16.20 -3.32
CA CYS A 29 -2.27 17.59 -3.62
C CYS A 29 -3.26 17.75 -4.80
N ASP A 30 -3.31 16.78 -5.71
CA ASP A 30 -4.17 16.79 -6.90
C ASP A 30 -5.39 15.85 -6.81
N LEU A 31 -5.51 15.08 -5.73
CA LEU A 31 -6.61 14.14 -5.59
C LEU A 31 -7.84 14.88 -5.05
N ARG A 32 -8.95 14.80 -5.80
CA ARG A 32 -10.24 15.35 -5.38
C ARG A 32 -10.63 14.79 -4.00
N ARG A 33 -11.33 15.60 -3.20
CA ARG A 33 -11.88 15.17 -1.90
C ARG A 33 -12.74 13.93 -2.09
N SER A 34 -12.19 12.78 -1.74
CA SER A 34 -12.88 11.50 -1.64
C SER A 34 -13.05 11.15 -0.16
N THR A 35 -14.07 10.35 0.15
CA THR A 35 -14.24 9.77 1.50
C THR A 35 -13.24 8.66 1.78
N ASP A 36 -12.58 8.16 0.74
CA ASP A 36 -11.57 7.10 0.80
C ASP A 36 -10.22 7.65 1.25
N LEU A 37 -9.43 6.83 1.94
CA LEU A 37 -8.06 7.17 2.31
C LEU A 37 -7.14 6.90 1.11
N VAL A 38 -6.52 7.95 0.57
CA VAL A 38 -5.55 7.83 -0.52
C VAL A 38 -4.14 8.17 -0.03
N ILE A 39 -3.20 7.27 -0.28
CA ILE A 39 -1.80 7.36 0.11
C ILE A 39 -0.98 7.32 -1.17
N CYS A 40 -0.23 8.37 -1.44
CA CYS A 40 0.68 8.45 -2.58
C CYS A 40 2.12 8.48 -2.07
N GLY A 41 3.06 7.96 -2.85
CA GLY A 41 4.45 7.99 -2.43
C GLY A 41 5.40 7.17 -3.28
N MET A 42 6.65 7.17 -2.85
CA MET A 42 7.68 6.29 -3.39
C MET A 42 7.73 4.99 -2.60
N THR A 43 7.71 3.87 -3.30
CA THR A 43 7.83 2.54 -2.73
C THR A 43 9.28 2.21 -2.35
N HIS A 44 9.49 1.08 -1.67
CA HIS A 44 10.84 0.61 -1.36
C HIS A 44 11.67 0.21 -2.59
N ALA A 45 11.05 -0.18 -3.71
CA ALA A 45 11.77 -0.39 -4.97
C ALA A 45 12.04 0.89 -5.76
N GLN A 46 11.82 2.07 -5.14
CA GLN A 46 11.98 3.39 -5.76
C GLN A 46 10.98 3.70 -6.88
N ASN A 47 9.86 2.99 -6.91
CA ASN A 47 8.76 3.23 -7.84
C ASN A 47 7.72 4.17 -7.24
N TYR A 48 7.04 4.95 -8.07
CA TYR A 48 5.91 5.74 -7.58
C TYR A 48 4.65 4.87 -7.50
N GLY A 49 3.98 4.89 -6.35
CA GLY A 49 2.78 4.12 -6.09
C GLY A 49 1.66 4.99 -5.51
N THR A 50 0.42 4.57 -5.73
CA THR A 50 -0.77 5.16 -5.09
C THR A 50 -1.66 4.05 -4.55
N LEU A 51 -1.93 4.09 -3.26
CA LEU A 51 -2.82 3.15 -2.57
C LEU A 51 -4.09 3.88 -2.14
N THR A 52 -5.24 3.40 -2.60
CA THR A 52 -6.56 3.85 -2.17
C THR A 52 -7.19 2.78 -1.30
N VAL A 53 -7.46 3.10 -0.04
CA VAL A 53 -8.15 2.22 0.90
C VAL A 53 -9.62 2.61 0.93
N LYS A 54 -10.47 1.71 0.41
CA LYS A 54 -11.93 1.81 0.46
C LYS A 54 -12.47 0.93 1.59
N SER A 55 -13.78 1.04 1.88
CA SER A 55 -14.43 0.23 2.92
C SER A 55 -14.47 -1.27 2.62
N ASP A 56 -14.45 -1.66 1.33
CA ASP A 56 -14.58 -3.06 0.90
C ASP A 56 -13.27 -3.66 0.33
N CYS A 57 -12.41 -2.80 -0.23
CA CYS A 57 -11.19 -3.23 -0.92
C CYS A 57 -10.12 -2.13 -0.92
N CYS A 58 -8.90 -2.53 -1.25
CA CYS A 58 -7.78 -1.64 -1.50
C CYS A 58 -7.41 -1.68 -2.98
N ILE A 59 -7.05 -0.52 -3.52
CA ILE A 59 -6.63 -0.37 -4.92
C ILE A 59 -5.23 0.22 -4.90
N PHE A 60 -4.26 -0.54 -5.41
CA PHE A 60 -2.90 -0.06 -5.59
C PHE A 60 -2.63 0.19 -7.07
N ILE A 61 -2.08 1.35 -7.38
CA ILE A 61 -1.62 1.74 -8.71
C ILE A 61 -0.10 1.90 -8.63
N GLY A 62 0.64 1.02 -9.29
CA GLY A 62 2.10 0.98 -9.23
C GLY A 62 2.64 -0.32 -9.83
N GLU A 63 3.90 -0.64 -9.60
CA GLU A 63 4.45 -1.91 -10.08
C GLU A 63 3.93 -3.09 -9.24
N PRO A 64 3.41 -4.16 -9.85
CA PRO A 64 2.84 -5.29 -9.11
C PRO A 64 3.89 -6.01 -8.26
N GLU A 65 5.17 -5.96 -8.65
CA GLU A 65 6.27 -6.59 -7.95
C GLU A 65 6.50 -5.96 -6.57
N ASP A 66 6.38 -4.63 -6.46
CA ASP A 66 6.42 -3.92 -5.18
C ASP A 66 5.32 -4.37 -4.23
N LEU A 67 4.08 -4.45 -4.73
CA LEU A 67 2.96 -4.91 -3.92
C LEU A 67 3.09 -6.40 -3.58
N ALA A 68 3.51 -7.24 -4.52
CA ALA A 68 3.70 -8.67 -4.31
C ALA A 68 4.79 -8.95 -3.26
N ALA A 69 5.87 -8.17 -3.23
CA ALA A 69 6.91 -8.28 -2.22
C ALA A 69 6.37 -8.00 -0.81
N VAL A 70 5.43 -7.05 -0.68
CA VAL A 70 4.79 -6.72 0.60
C VAL A 70 3.72 -7.73 0.99
N LEU A 71 2.92 -8.21 0.03
CA LEU A 71 1.85 -9.19 0.28
C LEU A 71 2.39 -10.59 0.57
N ASN A 72 3.53 -10.97 -0.04
CA ASN A 72 4.21 -12.25 0.23
C ASN A 72 5.29 -12.12 1.32
N GLY A 73 5.70 -10.90 1.66
CA GLY A 73 6.72 -10.63 2.65
C GLY A 73 6.22 -10.79 4.08
N GLN A 74 7.09 -11.29 4.97
CA GLN A 74 6.88 -11.13 6.40
C GLN A 74 7.05 -9.65 6.74
N CYS A 75 6.09 -9.08 7.48
CA CYS A 75 6.14 -7.69 7.94
C CYS A 75 7.52 -7.36 8.54
N LEU A 76 8.24 -6.39 7.94
CA LEU A 76 9.64 -6.10 8.26
C LEU A 76 9.85 -5.76 9.74
N GLU A 77 8.85 -5.14 10.37
CA GLU A 77 8.96 -4.70 11.76
C GLU A 77 8.83 -5.82 12.81
N ARG A 78 8.50 -7.08 12.44
CA ARG A 78 8.30 -8.23 13.39
C ARG A 78 7.40 -7.94 14.63
N LYS A 79 6.73 -6.78 14.66
CA LYS A 79 5.82 -6.33 15.73
C LYS A 79 4.35 -6.60 15.41
N CYS A 80 4.00 -6.83 14.14
CA CYS A 80 2.69 -7.36 13.79
C CYS A 80 2.63 -8.81 14.31
N ARG A 81 1.60 -9.18 15.10
CA ARG A 81 1.42 -10.51 15.75
C ARG A 81 1.38 -11.71 14.78
N HIS A 82 1.54 -11.45 13.48
CA HIS A 82 1.49 -12.40 12.38
C HIS A 82 2.88 -12.85 11.89
N GLY A 83 3.97 -12.36 12.48
CA GLY A 83 5.32 -12.90 12.24
C GLY A 83 5.53 -14.21 13.01
N ARG A 84 5.46 -15.35 12.32
CA ARG A 84 5.96 -16.64 12.84
C ARG A 84 7.46 -16.59 13.09
#